data_AF-A0A2A5M586-F1
#
_entry.id   AF-A0A2A5M586-F1
#
_cell.length_a   1.000
_cell.length_b   1.000
_cell.length_c   1.000
_cell.angle_alpha   90.00
_cell.angle_beta   90.00
_cell.angle_gamma   90.00
#
_symmetry.space_group_name_H-M   'P 1'
#
loop_
_entity.id
_entity.type
_entity.pdbx_description
1 polymer ?
#
loop_
_entity_poly.entity_id
_entity_poly.type
_entity_poly.pdbx_seq_one_letter_code
_entity_poly.pdbx_strand_id
1 'polypeptide(L)'
;PYPLVADTAFTKAGLKNCNRLVAMYHDLALAPLKALYFDKSINVSLNLPIIRVSVDHGTAFDKAYKNAKINTKSYFEAAKFAINLSPKT
;
A
#
# COMPACT_ATOMS: atom_id res chain seq x y z
N PRO A 1 -14.33 -3.75 20.74
CA PRO A 1 -13.20 -3.40 19.87
C PRO A 1 -12.31 -2.33 20.53
N TYR A 2 -11.15 -2.73 21.05
CA TYR A 2 -10.18 -1.83 21.66
C TYR A 2 -9.03 -1.57 20.69
N PRO A 3 -8.34 -0.42 20.79
CA PRO A 3 -7.11 -0.18 20.03
C PRO A 3 -6.11 -1.33 20.19
N LEU A 4 -5.47 -1.72 19.10
CA LEU A 4 -4.42 -2.75 19.12
C LEU A 4 -3.08 -2.12 19.52
N VAL A 5 -2.27 -2.85 20.27
CA VAL A 5 -0.91 -2.44 20.62
C VAL A 5 -0.02 -2.56 19.39
N ALA A 6 0.54 -1.43 18.93
CA ALA A 6 1.30 -1.32 17.68
C ALA A 6 2.46 -2.33 17.58
N ASP A 7 3.17 -2.56 18.69
CA ASP A 7 4.31 -3.47 18.80
C ASP A 7 4.00 -4.91 18.37
N THR A 8 2.72 -5.32 18.48
CA THR A 8 2.27 -6.66 18.10
C THR A 8 1.47 -6.68 16.79
N ALA A 9 0.89 -5.55 16.39
CA ALA A 9 -0.08 -5.45 15.30
C ALA A 9 0.51 -5.87 13.94
N PHE A 10 1.80 -5.60 13.71
CA PHE A 10 2.48 -5.89 12.44
C PHE A 10 3.31 -7.18 12.45
N THR A 11 3.25 -7.96 13.53
CA THR A 11 3.87 -9.30 13.57
C THR A 11 3.07 -10.30 12.75
N LYS A 12 3.66 -11.46 12.40
CA LYS A 12 2.92 -12.53 11.69
C LYS A 12 1.64 -12.95 12.43
N ALA A 13 1.70 -13.06 13.76
CA ALA A 13 0.54 -13.40 14.58
C ALA A 13 -0.49 -12.27 14.61
N GLY A 14 -0.03 -11.02 14.76
CA GLY A 14 -0.89 -9.82 14.70
C GLY A 14 -1.64 -9.70 13.38
N LEU A 15 -0.92 -9.83 12.25
CA LEU A 15 -1.52 -9.76 10.91
C LEU A 15 -2.40 -10.98 10.59
N LYS A 16 -2.16 -12.14 11.20
CA LYS A 16 -3.09 -13.29 11.11
C LYS A 16 -4.39 -13.01 11.86
N ASN A 17 -4.32 -12.30 12.99
CA ASN A 17 -5.48 -11.92 13.79
C ASN A 17 -6.27 -10.76 13.15
N CYS A 18 -5.58 -9.72 12.67
CA CYS A 18 -6.17 -8.58 11.99
C CYS A 18 -5.18 -7.95 10.98
N ASN A 19 -5.53 -7.95 9.70
CA ASN A 19 -4.73 -7.35 8.62
C ASN A 19 -5.43 -6.17 7.92
N ARG A 20 -6.44 -5.59 8.57
CA ARG A 20 -7.13 -4.37 8.15
C ARG A 20 -7.04 -3.39 9.31
N LEU A 21 -6.02 -2.54 9.27
CA LEU A 21 -5.64 -1.65 10.37
C LEU A 21 -5.95 -0.20 9.99
N VAL A 22 -6.28 0.60 11.01
CA VAL A 22 -6.37 2.06 10.89
C VAL A 22 -5.26 2.64 11.76
N ALA A 23 -4.30 3.32 11.12
CA ALA A 23 -3.25 4.05 11.83
C ALA A 23 -3.66 5.50 12.02
N MET A 24 -3.35 6.08 13.18
CA MET A 24 -3.70 7.48 13.50
C MET A 24 -2.76 8.49 12.86
N TYR A 25 -1.56 8.08 12.44
CA TYR A 25 -0.59 8.93 11.77
C TYR A 25 0.26 8.15 10.77
N HIS A 26 0.91 8.89 9.89
CA HIS A 26 1.57 8.38 8.69
C HIS A 26 2.64 7.31 8.97
N ASP A 27 3.60 7.61 9.84
CA ASP A 27 4.76 6.73 10.05
C ASP A 27 4.40 5.44 10.78
N LEU A 28 3.32 5.44 11.57
CA LEU A 28 2.78 4.22 12.18
C LEU A 28 2.31 3.21 11.13
N ALA A 29 1.76 3.69 10.01
CA ALA A 29 1.39 2.83 8.88
C ALA A 29 2.59 2.53 7.98
N LEU A 30 3.29 3.58 7.53
CA LEU A 30 4.27 3.42 6.45
C LEU A 30 5.53 2.69 6.88
N ALA A 31 6.05 2.92 8.09
CA ALA A 31 7.28 2.25 8.52
C ALA A 31 7.17 0.71 8.46
N PRO A 32 6.17 0.07 9.10
CA PRO A 32 6.02 -1.39 9.00
C PRO A 32 5.54 -1.86 7.62
N LEU A 33 4.67 -1.11 6.94
CA LEU A 33 4.18 -1.47 5.60
C LEU A 33 5.34 -1.55 4.59
N LYS A 34 6.22 -0.54 4.59
CA LYS A 34 7.39 -0.49 3.70
C LYS A 34 8.43 -1.54 4.07
N ALA A 35 8.62 -1.83 5.36
CA ALA A 35 9.52 -2.91 5.78
C ALA A 35 9.07 -4.29 5.30
N LEU A 36 7.77 -4.56 5.28
CA LEU A 36 7.22 -5.88 4.94
C LEU A 36 6.87 -6.04 3.44
N TYR A 37 6.41 -4.99 2.79
CA TYR A 37 5.77 -5.07 1.47
C TYR A 37 6.24 -3.99 0.48
N PHE A 38 7.49 -3.56 0.60
CA PHE A 38 8.10 -2.49 -0.20
C PHE A 38 7.68 -2.50 -1.69
N ASP A 39 7.90 -3.63 -2.36
CA ASP A 39 7.65 -3.83 -3.80
C ASP A 39 6.17 -3.86 -4.22
N LYS A 40 5.28 -4.26 -3.31
CA LYS A 40 3.88 -4.61 -3.60
C LYS A 40 2.88 -3.60 -3.04
N SER A 41 3.33 -2.71 -2.16
CA SER A 41 2.52 -1.63 -1.58
C SER A 41 1.90 -0.74 -2.66
N ILE A 42 0.66 -0.30 -2.45
CA ILE A 42 -0.11 0.60 -3.34
C ILE A 42 -0.84 1.65 -2.50
N ASN A 43 -1.19 2.76 -3.13
CA ASN A 43 -2.01 3.81 -2.55
C ASN A 43 -3.41 3.79 -3.16
N VAL A 44 -4.43 3.78 -2.31
CA VAL A 44 -5.85 3.82 -2.72
C VAL A 44 -6.50 5.06 -2.13
N SER A 45 -7.09 5.91 -2.96
CA SER A 45 -7.85 7.07 -2.50
C SER A 45 -9.32 6.69 -2.35
N LEU A 46 -9.71 6.43 -1.11
CA LEU A 46 -11.09 6.13 -0.76
C LEU A 46 -11.95 7.41 -0.78
N ASN A 47 -13.27 7.23 -0.86
CA ASN A 47 -14.29 8.28 -0.75
C ASN A 47 -14.34 9.33 -1.89
N LEU A 48 -13.61 9.14 -3.00
CA LEU A 48 -13.74 9.96 -4.21
C LEU A 48 -14.90 9.47 -5.11
N PRO A 49 -15.46 10.30 -6.01
CA PRO A 49 -16.52 9.88 -6.94
C PRO A 49 -16.03 8.94 -8.06
N ILE A 50 -14.72 8.69 -8.14
CA ILE A 50 -14.09 7.79 -9.11
C ILE A 50 -13.18 6.79 -8.38
N ILE A 51 -12.87 5.67 -9.05
CA ILE A 51 -11.82 4.76 -8.59
C ILE A 51 -10.46 5.40 -8.87
N ARG A 52 -9.67 5.63 -7.81
CA ARG A 52 -8.31 6.18 -7.93
C ARG A 52 -7.32 5.37 -7.10
N VAL A 53 -6.36 4.80 -7.81
CA VAL A 53 -5.21 4.06 -7.25
C VAL A 53 -3.90 4.71 -7.71
N SER A 54 -2.81 4.45 -7.01
CA SER A 54 -1.45 4.90 -7.36
C SER A 54 -0.42 3.90 -6.86
N VAL A 55 0.76 3.92 -7.47
CA VAL A 55 1.95 3.25 -6.90
C VAL A 55 2.36 3.90 -5.59
N ASP A 56 3.11 3.16 -4.78
CA ASP A 56 3.59 3.62 -3.48
C ASP A 56 5.11 3.91 -3.45
N HIS A 57 5.83 3.65 -4.54
CA HIS A 57 7.22 4.07 -4.68
C HIS A 57 7.33 5.51 -5.21
N GLY A 58 8.47 6.15 -4.95
CA GLY A 58 8.81 7.44 -5.54
C GLY A 58 9.13 7.37 -7.03
N THR A 59 9.45 8.52 -7.62
CA THR A 59 9.68 8.65 -9.07
C THR A 59 10.94 7.93 -9.57
N ALA A 60 11.92 7.68 -8.69
CA ALA A 60 13.26 7.21 -9.07
C ALA A 60 13.83 8.05 -10.23
N PHE A 61 13.75 9.38 -10.09
CA PHE A 61 14.09 10.34 -11.15
C PHE A 61 15.50 10.14 -11.71
N ASP A 62 16.44 9.75 -10.85
CA ASP A 62 17.83 9.42 -11.19
C ASP A 62 17.99 8.24 -12.15
N LYS A 63 16.95 7.41 -12.32
CA LYS A 63 16.96 6.20 -13.17
C LYS A 63 16.24 6.37 -14.51
N ALA A 64 15.53 7.48 -14.72
CA ALA A 64 14.79 7.73 -15.95
C ALA A 64 15.74 7.78 -17.17
N TYR A 65 15.35 7.13 -18.28
CA TYR A 65 16.11 7.08 -19.54
C TYR A 65 17.53 6.48 -19.47
N LYS A 66 17.88 5.77 -18.39
CA LYS A 66 19.21 5.16 -18.20
C LYS A 66 19.25 3.65 -18.49
N ASN A 67 18.20 3.07 -19.08
CA ASN A 67 18.03 1.61 -19.22
C ASN A 67 18.26 0.84 -17.91
N ALA A 68 17.98 1.48 -16.76
CA ALA A 68 18.10 0.86 -15.46
C ALA A 68 16.99 -0.17 -15.24
N LYS A 69 17.26 -1.20 -14.43
CA LYS A 69 16.23 -2.16 -14.01
C LYS A 69 15.22 -1.45 -13.08
N ILE A 70 13.97 -1.38 -13.52
CA ILE A 70 12.84 -0.82 -12.76
C ILE A 70 11.93 -1.93 -12.27
N ASN A 71 11.39 -1.77 -11.07
CA ASN A 71 10.39 -2.68 -10.51
C ASN A 71 8.99 -2.18 -10.80
N THR A 72 8.19 -2.96 -11.51
CA THR A 72 6.82 -2.62 -11.93
C THR A 72 5.74 -3.31 -11.10
N LYS A 73 6.10 -4.07 -10.05
CA LYS A 73 5.14 -4.85 -9.25
C LYS A 73 4.02 -3.99 -8.64
N SER A 74 4.36 -2.90 -7.95
CA SER A 74 3.39 -1.97 -7.35
C SER A 74 2.41 -1.42 -8.41
N TYR A 75 2.89 -1.13 -9.62
CA TYR A 75 2.05 -0.66 -10.72
C TYR A 75 0.99 -1.70 -11.13
N PHE A 76 1.40 -2.97 -11.30
CA PHE A 76 0.47 -4.05 -11.61
C PHE A 76 -0.51 -4.34 -10.46
N GLU A 77 -0.06 -4.31 -9.21
CA GLU A 77 -0.94 -4.49 -8.05
C GLU A 77 -1.99 -3.37 -7.96
N ALA A 78 -1.60 -2.12 -8.26
CA ALA A 78 -2.53 -1.00 -8.28
C ALA A 78 -3.60 -1.20 -9.38
N ALA A 79 -3.19 -1.55 -10.59
CA ALA A 79 -4.09 -1.82 -11.71
C ALA A 79 -5.06 -2.98 -11.39
N LYS A 80 -4.56 -4.11 -10.86
CA LYS A 80 -5.39 -5.25 -10.44
C LYS A 80 -6.40 -4.86 -9.38
N PHE A 81 -5.99 -4.08 -8.38
CA PHE A 81 -6.88 -3.63 -7.33
C PHE A 81 -8.02 -2.78 -7.90
N ALA A 82 -7.72 -1.84 -8.81
CA ALA A 82 -8.73 -1.02 -9.45
C ALA A 82 -9.72 -1.83 -10.32
N ILE A 83 -9.23 -2.82 -11.08
CA ILE A 83 -10.07 -3.70 -11.91
C ILE A 83 -11.03 -4.54 -11.06
N ASN A 84 -10.61 -4.94 -9.86
CA ASN A 84 -11.43 -5.77 -8.97
C ASN A 84 -12.49 -4.97 -8.18
N LEU A 85 -12.53 -3.65 -8.31
CA LEU A 85 -13.58 -2.82 -7.70
C LEU A 85 -14.76 -2.67 -8.67
N SER A 86 -15.98 -2.81 -8.15
CA SER A 86 -17.19 -2.55 -8.93
C SER A 86 -17.26 -1.08 -9.35
N PRO A 87 -17.74 -0.76 -10.56
CA PRO A 87 -18.04 0.61 -10.95
C PRO A 87 -19.08 1.20 -9.98
N LYS A 88 -18.86 2.46 -9.57
CA LYS A 88 -19.85 3.20 -8.78
C LYS A 88 -21.08 3.43 -9.68
N THR A 89 -22.14 2.67 -9.42
CA THR A 89 -23.49 2.94 -9.92
C THR A 89 -24.04 4.21 -9.29
#